data_AF-A0A2E2VHA7-F1
#
_entry.id   AF-A0A2E2VHA7-F1
#
_cell.length_a   1.000
_cell.length_b   1.000
_cell.length_c   1.000
_cell.angle_alpha   90.00
_cell.angle_beta   90.00
_cell.angle_gamma   90.00
#
_symmetry.space_group_name_H-M   'P 1'
#
loop_
_entity.id
_entity.type
_entity.pdbx_description
1 polymer ?
#
loop_
_entity_poly.entity_id
_entity_poly.type
_entity_poly.pdbx_seq_one_letter_code
_entity_poly.pdbx_strand_id
1 'polypeptide(L)'
;MDSSIVSKIDKSRTYAEEKERVTITSLQASFDGNHNSYRVTFGEAGWNCQCHYFDTRGICSHTMALERILEGMLVEQARPATTV
;
A
#
# COMPACT_ATOMS: atom_id res chain seq x y z
N MET A 1 -7.73 -36.10 6.61
CA MET A 1 -7.36 -34.67 6.83
C MET A 1 -5.98 -34.47 6.25
N ASP A 2 -5.83 -33.58 5.28
CA ASP A 2 -4.53 -33.29 4.67
C ASP A 2 -3.74 -32.38 5.63
N SER A 3 -2.91 -32.99 6.49
CA SER A 3 -2.12 -32.30 7.53
C SER A 3 -1.25 -31.17 6.96
N SER A 4 -0.90 -31.26 5.67
CA SER A 4 -0.13 -30.24 4.96
C SER A 4 -0.92 -28.95 4.69
N ILE A 5 -2.25 -29.00 4.58
CA ILE A 5 -3.09 -27.82 4.36
C ILE A 5 -3.31 -27.07 5.69
N VAL A 6 -3.57 -27.80 6.77
CA VAL A 6 -3.77 -27.21 8.12
C VAL A 6 -2.56 -26.39 8.53
N SER A 7 -1.35 -26.96 8.41
CA SER A 7 -0.10 -26.26 8.73
C SER A 7 0.17 -25.05 7.84
N LYS A 8 -0.31 -25.04 6.58
CA LYS A 8 -0.20 -23.86 5.70
C LYS A 8 -1.19 -22.76 6.11
N ILE A 9 -2.40 -23.13 6.53
CA ILE A 9 -3.39 -22.19 7.04
C ILE A 9 -2.85 -21.49 8.30
N ASP A 10 -2.29 -22.24 9.24
CA ASP A 10 -1.70 -21.66 10.46
C ASP A 10 -0.54 -20.71 10.12
N LYS A 11 0.39 -21.14 9.26
CA LYS A 11 1.49 -20.27 8.80
C LYS A 11 1.00 -19.00 8.13
N SER A 12 -0.05 -19.08 7.31
CA SER A 12 -0.59 -17.90 6.62
C SER A 12 -1.12 -16.83 7.59
N ARG A 13 -1.67 -17.24 8.74
CA ARG A 13 -2.11 -16.33 9.80
C ARG A 13 -0.91 -15.64 10.46
N THR A 14 0.12 -16.40 10.84
CA THR A 14 1.35 -15.84 11.40
C THR A 14 2.01 -14.85 10.45
N TYR A 15 2.14 -15.20 9.17
CA TYR A 15 2.79 -14.32 8.17
C TYR A 15 1.98 -13.06 7.86
N ALA A 16 0.66 -13.06 8.10
CA ALA A 16 -0.16 -11.86 7.94
C ALA A 16 0.10 -10.80 9.04
N GLU A 17 0.60 -11.22 10.21
CA GLU A 17 0.94 -10.34 11.33
C GLU A 17 2.39 -9.83 11.25
N GLU A 18 3.30 -10.61 10.66
CA GLU A 18 4.73 -10.29 10.49
C GLU A 18 4.99 -9.44 9.23
N LYS A 19 4.48 -8.20 9.21
CA LYS A 19 4.54 -7.26 8.06
C LYS A 19 5.95 -7.06 7.48
N GLU A 20 6.98 -7.09 8.33
CA GLU A 20 8.39 -6.92 7.96
C GLU A 20 8.90 -7.99 6.98
N ARG A 21 8.20 -9.12 6.85
CA ARG A 21 8.51 -10.16 5.87
C ARG A 21 8.09 -9.80 4.45
N VAL A 22 7.28 -8.77 4.28
CA VAL A 22 6.70 -8.38 3.00
C VAL A 22 7.28 -7.05 2.57
N THR A 23 7.83 -7.01 1.35
CA THR A 23 8.24 -5.77 0.68
C THR A 23 7.39 -5.56 -0.56
N ILE A 24 6.66 -4.45 -0.58
CA ILE A 24 5.86 -3.99 -1.71
C ILE A 24 6.74 -3.09 -2.58
N THR A 25 7.02 -3.55 -3.78
CA THR A 25 7.78 -2.81 -4.81
C THR A 25 6.86 -2.06 -5.76
N SER A 26 5.64 -2.55 -5.97
CA SER A 26 4.61 -1.89 -6.77
C SER A 26 3.22 -2.30 -6.31
N LEU A 27 2.25 -1.42 -6.51
CA LEU A 27 0.85 -1.61 -6.11
C LEU A 27 -0.06 -0.86 -7.08
N GLN A 28 -1.22 -1.44 -7.35
CA GLN A 28 -2.34 -0.76 -7.98
C GLN A 28 -3.61 -1.09 -7.18
N ALA A 29 -4.36 -0.06 -6.81
CA ALA A 29 -5.61 -0.18 -6.07
C ALA A 29 -6.70 0.69 -6.69
N SER A 30 -7.95 0.24 -6.58
CA SER A 30 -9.13 1.11 -6.69
C SER A 30 -9.51 1.53 -5.28
N PHE A 31 -9.62 2.83 -5.05
CA PHE A 31 -9.95 3.43 -3.76
C PHE A 31 -11.33 4.07 -3.85
N ASP A 32 -12.31 3.50 -3.16
CA ASP A 32 -13.65 4.05 -3.09
C ASP A 32 -13.69 5.17 -2.04
N GLY A 33 -13.73 6.41 -2.53
CA GLY A 33 -13.97 7.59 -1.70
C GLY A 33 -15.45 7.93 -1.63
N ASN A 34 -15.81 8.93 -0.82
CA ASN A 34 -17.20 9.35 -0.66
C ASN A 34 -17.89 9.82 -1.96
N HIS A 35 -17.12 10.25 -2.97
CA HIS A 35 -17.65 10.88 -4.17
C HIS A 35 -17.36 10.10 -5.46
N ASN A 36 -16.33 9.26 -5.48
CA ASN A 36 -15.92 8.49 -6.65
C ASN A 36 -14.92 7.39 -6.27
N SER A 37 -14.66 6.49 -7.21
CA SER A 37 -13.56 5.53 -7.13
C SER A 37 -12.32 6.09 -7.83
N TYR A 38 -11.17 6.00 -7.16
CA TYR A 38 -9.91 6.54 -7.65
C TYR A 38 -8.88 5.43 -7.83
N ARG A 39 -8.18 5.42 -8.96
CA ARG A 39 -7.01 4.56 -9.10
C ARG A 39 -5.84 5.16 -8.33
N VAL A 40 -5.25 4.37 -7.46
CA VAL A 40 -4.02 4.69 -6.74
C VAL A 40 -2.93 3.70 -7.15
N THR A 41 -1.74 4.20 -7.43
CA THR A 41 -0.58 3.38 -7.82
C THR A 41 0.63 3.74 -6.96
N PHE A 42 1.49 2.76 -6.74
CA PHE A 42 2.81 2.92 -6.16
C PHE A 42 3.80 2.11 -7.00
N GLY A 43 5.00 2.64 -7.23
CA GLY A 43 6.06 1.99 -7.99
C GLY A 43 7.34 2.83 -7.97
N GLU A 44 8.18 2.67 -8.99
CA GLU A 44 9.48 3.37 -9.10
C GLU A 44 9.35 4.90 -9.08
N ALA A 45 8.28 5.45 -9.65
CA ALA A 45 7.99 6.89 -9.66
C ALA A 45 7.34 7.40 -8.35
N GLY A 46 7.19 6.53 -7.34
CA GLY A 46 6.51 6.84 -6.09
C GLY A 46 4.99 6.69 -6.17
N TRP A 47 4.29 7.43 -5.32
CA TRP A 47 2.83 7.43 -5.25
C TRP A 47 2.22 8.21 -6.41
N ASN A 48 1.06 7.74 -6.88
CA ASN A 48 0.22 8.48 -7.80
C ASN A 48 -1.26 8.18 -7.54
N CYS A 49 -2.12 9.19 -7.68
CA CYS A 49 -3.56 9.05 -7.56
C CYS A 49 -4.27 9.89 -8.62
N GLN A 50 -5.32 9.33 -9.22
CA GLN A 50 -6.13 10.02 -10.24
C GLN A 50 -7.03 11.14 -9.70
N CYS A 51 -7.02 11.43 -8.40
CA CYS A 51 -7.85 12.50 -7.87
C CYS A 51 -7.25 13.88 -8.18
N HIS A 52 -8.12 14.87 -8.41
CA HIS A 52 -7.71 16.24 -8.73
C HIS A 52 -6.79 16.86 -7.67
N TYR A 53 -7.01 16.54 -6.39
CA TYR A 53 -6.16 17.08 -5.32
C TYR A 53 -4.71 16.60 -5.44
N PHE A 54 -4.49 15.33 -5.80
CA PHE A 54 -3.16 14.78 -6.01
C PHE A 54 -2.45 15.46 -7.18
N ASP A 55 -3.15 15.67 -8.31
CA ASP A 55 -2.58 16.35 -9.49
C ASP A 55 -2.00 17.73 -9.14
N THR A 56 -2.63 18.44 -8.21
CA THR A 56 -2.19 19.78 -7.79
C THR A 56 -1.10 19.81 -6.70
N ARG A 57 -0.96 18.75 -5.90
CA ARG A 57 -0.13 18.77 -4.67
C ARG A 57 0.88 17.62 -4.56
N GLY A 58 0.77 16.59 -5.39
CA GLY A 58 1.54 15.36 -5.28
C GLY A 58 1.20 14.50 -4.06
N ILE A 59 0.13 14.83 -3.32
CA ILE A 59 -0.36 14.09 -2.15
C ILE A 59 -1.88 14.14 -2.10
N CYS A 60 -2.53 13.14 -1.51
CA CYS A 60 -3.96 13.19 -1.21
C CYS A 60 -4.33 12.23 -0.07
N SER A 61 -5.57 12.32 0.43
CA SER A 61 -6.06 11.41 1.48
C SER A 61 -5.95 9.92 1.09
N HIS A 62 -6.06 9.57 -0.19
CA HIS A 62 -5.98 8.18 -0.66
C HIS A 62 -4.56 7.62 -0.55
N THR A 63 -3.55 8.37 -1.05
CA THR A 63 -2.14 7.94 -0.91
C THR A 63 -1.73 7.93 0.55
N MET A 64 -2.13 8.95 1.32
CA MET A 64 -1.91 9.02 2.76
C MET A 64 -2.53 7.84 3.52
N ALA A 65 -3.70 7.36 3.11
CA ALA A 65 -4.35 6.20 3.72
C ALA A 65 -3.58 4.92 3.42
N LEU A 66 -3.17 4.70 2.15
CA LEU A 66 -2.42 3.50 1.77
C LEU A 66 -1.02 3.48 2.38
N GLU A 67 -0.33 4.63 2.48
CA GLU A 67 0.93 4.74 3.22
C GLU A 67 0.81 4.26 4.67
N ARG A 68 -0.29 4.60 5.35
CA ARG A 68 -0.55 4.16 6.73
C ARG A 68 -0.87 2.67 6.81
N ILE A 69 -1.67 2.15 5.88
CA ILE A 69 -2.02 0.72 5.84
C ILE A 69 -0.77 -0.13 5.60
N LEU A 70 0.10 0.34 4.71
CA LEU A 70 1.32 -0.34 4.24
C LEU A 70 2.59 0.11 4.99
N GLU A 71 2.44 0.78 6.13
CA GLU A 71 3.58 1.19 6.95
C GLU A 71 4.46 -0.02 7.28
N GLY A 72 5.78 0.14 7.07
CA GLY A 72 6.77 -0.92 7.25
C GLY A 72 6.83 -1.97 6.13
N MET A 73 5.96 -1.89 5.11
CA MET A 73 5.94 -2.84 3.98
C MET A 73 6.39 -2.21 2.66
N LEU A 74 6.47 -0.89 2.56
CA LEU A 74 6.91 -0.22 1.33
C LEU A 74 8.43 -0.19 1.24
N VAL A 75 8.97 -0.30 0.03
CA VAL A 75 10.39 -0.03 -0.20
C VAL A 75 10.71 1.44 0.18
N GLU A 76 11.85 1.67 0.84
CA GLU A 76 12.29 2.96 1.42
C GLU A 76 12.27 4.15 0.44
N GLN A 77 12.17 3.89 -0.87
CA GLN A 77 12.16 4.88 -1.95
C GLN A 77 10.90 5.79 -1.97
N ALA A 78 9.90 5.52 -1.13
CA ALA A 78 8.57 6.16 -1.19
C ALA A 78 8.46 7.54 -0.52
N ARG A 79 9.48 8.01 0.22
CA ARG A 79 9.40 9.30 0.90
C ARG A 79 10.08 10.37 0.04
N PRO A 80 9.33 11.26 -0.66
CA PRO A 80 9.96 12.49 -1.12
C PRO A 80 10.48 13.22 0.12
N ALA A 81 11.77 13.55 0.11
CA ALA A 81 12.41 14.29 1.18
C ALA A 81 11.70 15.64 1.34
N THR A 82 10.77 15.74 2.29
CA THR A 82 10.23 17.01 2.75
C THR A 82 11.39 17.79 3.36
N THR A 83 11.93 18.72 2.58
CA THR A 83 12.74 19.80 3.12
C THR A 83 11.76 20.80 3.73
N VAL A 84 11.90 21.03 5.03
CA VAL A 84 11.15 22.00 5.84
C VAL A 84 11.45 23.43 5.38
#